data_AF-A0AAD8LIM6-F1
#
_entry.id   AF-A0AAD8LIM6-F1
#
_cell.length_a   1.000
_cell.length_b   1.000
_cell.length_c   1.000
_cell.angle_alpha   90.00
_cell.angle_beta   90.00
_cell.angle_gamma   90.00
#
_symmetry.space_group_name_H-M   'P 1'
#
loop_
_entity.id
_entity.type
_entity.pdbx_description
1 polymer ?
#
loop_
_entity_poly.entity_id
_entity_poly.type
_entity_poly.pdbx_seq_one_letter_code
_entity_poly.pdbx_strand_id
1 'polypeptide(L)'
;MIHFSRRLLAFPSPLSENVKFTNILKPKWVIEPPNYTRTPLWKQFLEGQFSSRNFLFFGGTWTAIASFGWLLWYSRLTDTPPQERLDRYWLNSPKFRILSAVYNPGKRPSAAISLLTYEVRYFDRGYDHPFAVNEVKDYLFKLKENYLIENHPGVQYPHVFRQHRNVKTPEKLVVNLH
;
A
#
# COMPACT_ATOMS: atom_id res chain seq x y z
N MET A 1 27.28 -66.18 -49.88
CA MET A 1 26.13 -65.31 -50.20
C MET A 1 25.83 -64.47 -48.97
N ILE A 2 26.20 -63.19 -48.96
CA ILE A 2 26.06 -62.31 -47.80
C ILE A 2 24.66 -61.68 -47.85
N HIS A 3 23.80 -62.03 -46.90
CA HIS A 3 22.49 -61.38 -46.72
C HIS A 3 22.70 -60.01 -46.08
N PHE A 4 22.79 -58.97 -46.90
CA PHE A 4 22.64 -57.60 -46.42
C PHE A 4 21.20 -57.41 -45.94
N SER A 5 21.05 -57.20 -44.63
CA SER A 5 19.80 -56.78 -44.00
C SER A 5 19.28 -55.51 -44.68
N ARG A 6 18.14 -55.63 -45.40
CA ARG A 6 17.45 -54.52 -46.10
C ARG A 6 17.06 -53.34 -45.19
N ARG A 7 17.18 -53.46 -43.86
CA ARG A 7 16.87 -52.38 -42.91
C ARG A 7 17.87 -51.22 -42.93
N LEU A 8 19.07 -51.40 -43.46
CA LEU A 8 20.09 -50.33 -43.52
C LEU A 8 19.95 -49.40 -44.75
N LEU A 9 19.04 -49.71 -45.69
CA LEU A 9 18.82 -48.93 -46.93
C LEU A 9 17.51 -48.10 -46.90
N ALA A 10 16.83 -48.04 -45.75
CA ALA A 10 15.63 -47.22 -45.62
C ALA A 10 16.02 -45.74 -45.45
N PHE A 11 15.75 -44.93 -46.47
CA PHE A 11 15.83 -43.47 -46.34
C PHE A 11 14.86 -43.01 -45.24
N PRO A 12 15.28 -42.13 -44.31
CA PRO A 12 14.37 -41.60 -43.30
C PRO A 12 13.22 -40.88 -44.01
N SER A 13 11.98 -41.25 -43.65
CA SER A 13 10.78 -40.57 -44.16
C SER A 13 10.87 -39.07 -43.84
N PRO A 14 10.53 -38.18 -44.80
CA PRO A 14 10.64 -36.75 -44.58
C PRO A 14 9.76 -36.32 -43.41
N LEU A 15 10.31 -35.44 -42.56
CA LEU A 15 9.62 -34.89 -41.40
C LEU A 15 8.37 -34.12 -41.87
N SER A 16 7.19 -34.63 -41.56
CA SER A 16 5.90 -34.07 -42.01
C SER A 16 5.32 -33.02 -41.06
N GLU A 17 5.79 -32.98 -39.81
CA GLU A 17 5.23 -32.12 -38.76
C GLU A 17 6.14 -30.95 -38.42
N ASN A 18 5.53 -29.80 -38.11
CA ASN A 18 6.26 -28.63 -37.63
C ASN A 18 6.67 -28.83 -36.16
N VAL A 19 7.95 -29.16 -35.92
CA VAL A 19 8.49 -29.39 -34.58
C VAL A 19 8.67 -28.07 -33.85
N LYS A 20 7.91 -27.88 -32.76
CA LYS A 20 8.03 -26.71 -31.89
C LYS A 20 9.33 -26.75 -31.08
N PHE A 21 9.92 -25.58 -30.86
CA PHE A 21 11.17 -25.42 -30.09
C PHE A 21 11.08 -25.96 -28.65
N THR A 22 9.90 -25.88 -28.03
CA THR A 22 9.63 -26.43 -26.68
C THR A 22 9.81 -27.93 -26.59
N ASN A 23 9.65 -28.64 -27.71
CA ASN A 23 9.82 -30.09 -27.78
C ASN A 23 11.30 -30.48 -27.91
N ILE A 24 12.13 -29.53 -28.37
CA ILE A 24 13.57 -29.72 -28.56
C ILE A 24 14.32 -29.32 -27.29
N LEU A 25 14.03 -28.13 -26.75
CA LEU A 25 14.67 -27.61 -25.54
C LEU A 25 13.64 -27.44 -24.44
N LYS A 26 13.86 -28.17 -23.34
CA LYS A 26 13.11 -27.98 -22.10
C LYS A 26 13.85 -26.98 -21.21
N PRO A 27 13.30 -25.77 -20.98
CA PRO A 27 13.93 -24.81 -20.07
C PRO A 27 13.91 -25.34 -18.64
N LYS A 28 14.90 -24.93 -17.84
CA LYS A 28 14.91 -25.19 -16.41
C LYS A 28 13.87 -24.32 -15.70
N TRP A 29 13.31 -24.83 -14.62
CA TRP A 29 12.44 -24.05 -13.75
C TRP A 29 13.29 -23.15 -12.84
N VAL A 30 13.19 -21.83 -13.01
CA VAL A 30 14.00 -20.82 -12.28
C VAL A 30 13.12 -19.75 -11.63
N ILE A 31 11.80 -19.78 -11.85
CA ILE A 31 10.85 -18.82 -11.26
C ILE A 31 10.80 -18.97 -9.74
N GLU A 32 10.82 -20.22 -9.26
CA GLU A 32 10.83 -20.55 -7.84
C GLU A 32 12.20 -21.09 -7.43
N PRO A 33 12.70 -20.73 -6.24
CA PRO A 33 13.97 -21.24 -5.75
C PRO A 33 13.88 -22.76 -5.50
N PRO A 34 14.97 -23.51 -5.75
CA PRO A 34 15.00 -24.94 -5.49
C PRO A 34 14.95 -25.26 -3.99
N ASN A 35 14.13 -26.22 -3.60
CA ASN A 35 14.11 -26.77 -2.24
C ASN A 35 15.10 -27.94 -2.11
N TYR A 36 16.32 -27.67 -1.64
CA TYR A 36 17.36 -28.69 -1.50
C TYR A 36 17.15 -29.65 -0.32
N THR A 37 16.51 -29.21 0.76
CA THR A 37 16.22 -30.05 1.93
C THR A 37 15.06 -31.01 1.69
N ARG A 38 14.29 -30.81 0.60
CA ARG A 38 13.13 -31.64 0.22
C ARG A 38 12.03 -31.70 1.30
N THR A 39 12.04 -30.78 2.26
CA THR A 39 11.04 -30.66 3.32
C THR A 39 10.27 -29.36 3.16
N PRO A 40 8.96 -29.33 3.47
CA PRO A 40 8.19 -28.09 3.41
C PRO A 40 8.60 -27.12 4.53
N LEU A 41 8.42 -25.80 4.30
CA LEU A 41 8.87 -24.75 5.22
C LEU A 41 8.27 -24.88 6.63
N TRP A 42 7.00 -25.24 6.76
CA TRP A 42 6.35 -25.41 8.08
C TRP A 42 6.99 -26.55 8.90
N LYS A 43 7.46 -27.61 8.22
CA LYS A 43 8.13 -28.73 8.88
C LYS A 43 9.54 -28.33 9.32
N GLN A 44 10.27 -27.60 8.48
CA GLN A 44 11.58 -27.03 8.85
C GLN A 44 11.45 -26.06 10.03
N PHE A 45 10.39 -25.25 10.05
CA PHE A 45 10.09 -24.36 11.17
C PHE A 45 9.83 -25.13 12.46
N LEU A 46 9.01 -26.19 12.40
CA LEU A 46 8.68 -27.03 13.55
C LEU A 46 9.91 -27.79 14.07
N GLU A 47 10.71 -28.40 13.18
CA GLU A 47 11.97 -29.04 13.54
C GLU A 47 12.96 -28.04 14.18
N GLY A 48 12.99 -26.80 13.67
CA GLY A 48 13.78 -25.70 14.22
C GLY A 48 13.47 -25.39 15.68
N GLN A 49 12.20 -25.54 16.12
CA GLN A 49 11.80 -25.30 17.52
C GLN A 49 12.47 -26.28 18.50
N PHE A 50 12.70 -27.52 18.06
CA PHE A 50 13.30 -28.56 18.89
C PHE A 50 14.83 -28.59 18.77
N SER A 51 15.41 -27.74 17.91
CA SER A 51 16.86 -27.55 17.80
C SER A 51 17.37 -26.65 18.94
N SER A 52 18.56 -26.94 19.46
CA SER A 52 19.13 -26.15 20.55
C SER A 52 19.27 -24.67 20.17
N ARG A 53 18.95 -23.77 21.11
CA ARG A 53 19.06 -22.30 20.95
C ARG A 53 18.13 -21.67 19.90
N ASN A 54 17.13 -22.40 19.40
CA ASN A 54 16.24 -21.95 18.33
C ASN A 54 14.74 -21.97 18.71
N PHE A 55 14.43 -22.06 20.00
CA PHE A 55 13.05 -22.12 20.47
C PHE A 55 12.36 -20.76 20.35
N LEU A 56 11.21 -20.73 19.68
CA LEU A 56 10.35 -19.59 19.44
C LEU A 56 11.10 -18.40 18.82
N PHE A 57 11.30 -17.31 19.57
CA PHE A 57 12.02 -16.10 19.14
C PHE A 57 13.47 -16.05 19.64
N PHE A 58 13.93 -17.08 20.36
CA PHE A 58 15.31 -17.15 20.84
C PHE A 58 16.25 -17.66 19.74
N GLY A 59 17.43 -17.06 19.64
CA GLY A 59 18.45 -17.39 18.65
C GLY A 59 18.59 -16.35 17.55
N GLY A 60 19.29 -16.71 16.48
CA GLY A 60 19.57 -15.85 15.31
C GLY A 60 19.19 -16.49 13.97
N THR A 61 18.40 -17.56 14.00
CA THR A 61 17.94 -18.28 12.81
C THR A 61 16.71 -17.61 12.19
N TRP A 62 16.41 -17.96 10.94
CA TRP A 62 15.21 -17.43 10.25
C TRP A 62 13.91 -17.83 10.96
N THR A 63 13.88 -18.98 11.63
CA THR A 63 12.73 -19.44 12.43
C THR A 63 12.50 -18.52 13.63
N ALA A 64 13.58 -18.07 14.29
CA ALA A 64 13.49 -17.10 15.38
C ALA A 64 12.95 -15.74 14.91
N ILE A 65 13.44 -15.25 13.76
CA ILE A 65 12.97 -13.99 13.15
C ILE A 65 11.49 -14.10 12.75
N ALA A 66 11.08 -15.21 12.14
CA ALA A 66 9.69 -15.45 11.77
C ALA A 66 8.77 -15.50 12.99
N SER A 67 9.16 -16.20 14.06
CA SER A 67 8.41 -16.24 15.31
C SER A 67 8.32 -14.86 15.98
N PHE A 68 9.39 -14.06 15.92
CA PHE A 68 9.38 -12.69 16.44
C PHE A 68 8.45 -11.79 15.64
N GLY A 69 8.47 -11.88 14.30
CA GLY A 69 7.51 -11.19 13.44
C GLY A 69 6.06 -11.60 13.75
N TRP A 70 5.81 -12.90 13.95
CA TRP A 70 4.50 -13.40 14.38
C TRP A 70 4.10 -12.87 15.75
N LEU A 71 5.02 -12.81 16.71
CA LEU A 71 4.77 -12.25 18.04
C LEU A 71 4.44 -10.76 18.00
N LEU A 72 5.12 -9.97 17.16
CA LEU A 72 4.78 -8.55 16.95
C LEU A 72 3.41 -8.36 16.30
N TRP A 73 3.05 -9.24 15.36
CA TRP A 73 1.74 -9.24 14.71
C TRP A 73 0.61 -9.67 15.65
N TYR A 74 0.85 -10.68 16.48
CA TYR A 74 -0.10 -11.14 17.51
C TYR A 74 -0.23 -10.14 18.66
N SER A 75 0.77 -9.29 18.85
CA SER A 75 0.78 -8.23 19.86
C SER A 75 -0.09 -7.04 19.44
N ARG A 76 -0.67 -6.36 20.44
CA ARG A 76 -1.46 -5.14 20.27
C ARG A 76 -0.68 -3.93 19.74
N LEU A 77 0.64 -4.04 19.59
CA LEU A 77 1.49 -2.94 19.15
C LEU A 77 1.24 -2.53 17.69
N THR A 78 0.84 -3.47 16.84
CA THR A 78 0.61 -3.23 15.41
C THR A 78 -0.87 -3.09 15.06
N ASP A 79 -1.76 -3.24 16.04
CA ASP A 79 -3.20 -3.06 15.88
C ASP A 79 -3.54 -1.59 15.60
N THR A 80 -4.70 -1.39 14.98
CA THR A 80 -5.26 -0.04 14.80
C THR A 80 -5.54 0.59 16.16
N PRO A 81 -5.26 1.90 16.34
CA PRO A 81 -5.52 2.57 17.60
C PRO A 81 -7.04 2.60 17.90
N PRO A 82 -7.44 2.57 19.17
CA PRO A 82 -8.84 2.75 19.56
C PRO A 82 -9.32 4.17 19.22
N GLN A 83 -10.64 4.33 19.12
CA GLN A 83 -11.24 5.60 18.71
C GLN A 83 -10.82 6.77 19.61
N GLU A 84 -10.81 6.55 20.93
CA GLU A 84 -10.34 7.49 21.96
C GLU A 84 -8.93 8.09 21.74
N ARG A 85 -8.10 7.53 20.84
CA ARG A 85 -6.72 7.99 20.56
C ARG A 85 -6.47 8.39 19.10
N LEU A 86 -7.51 8.44 18.26
CA LEU A 86 -7.34 8.76 16.84
C LEU A 86 -6.78 10.16 16.60
N ASP A 87 -7.20 11.15 17.38
CA ASP A 87 -6.74 12.55 17.29
C ASP A 87 -5.24 12.72 17.59
N ARG A 88 -4.65 11.81 18.38
CA ARG A 88 -3.26 11.90 18.85
C ARG A 88 -2.25 11.74 17.71
N TYR A 89 -2.59 10.95 16.69
CA TYR A 89 -1.69 10.72 15.55
C TYR A 89 -2.45 10.56 14.23
N TRP A 90 -3.49 9.71 14.21
CA TRP A 90 -4.11 9.27 12.97
C TRP A 90 -4.79 10.41 12.18
N LEU A 91 -5.60 11.24 12.84
CA LEU A 91 -6.32 12.35 12.16
C LEU A 91 -5.38 13.41 11.57
N ASN A 92 -4.14 13.45 12.05
CA ASN A 92 -3.09 14.35 11.56
C ASN A 92 -2.06 13.65 10.65
N SER A 93 -2.23 12.35 10.40
CA SER A 93 -1.31 11.55 9.60
C SER A 93 -1.37 11.91 8.11
N PRO A 94 -0.23 11.94 7.38
CA PRO A 94 -0.25 12.14 5.93
C PRO A 94 -1.05 11.06 5.21
N LYS A 95 -0.97 9.80 5.66
CA LYS A 95 -1.74 8.69 5.09
C LYS A 95 -3.24 9.00 5.16
N PHE A 96 -3.74 9.33 6.34
CA PHE A 96 -5.14 9.66 6.55
C PHE A 96 -5.61 10.84 5.69
N ARG A 97 -4.81 11.92 5.61
CA ARG A 97 -5.13 13.11 4.81
C ARG A 97 -5.19 12.82 3.32
N ILE A 98 -4.24 12.03 2.80
CA ILE A 98 -4.22 11.62 1.40
C ILE A 98 -5.41 10.73 1.08
N LEU A 99 -5.69 9.69 1.89
CA LEU A 99 -6.85 8.83 1.69
C LEU A 99 -8.14 9.65 1.72
N SER A 100 -8.30 10.55 2.69
CA SER A 100 -9.47 11.43 2.78
C SER A 100 -9.68 12.27 1.52
N ALA A 101 -8.60 12.79 0.92
CA ALA A 101 -8.69 13.56 -0.33
C ALA A 101 -9.00 12.67 -1.55
N VAL A 102 -8.42 11.47 -1.61
CA VAL A 102 -8.63 10.52 -2.72
C VAL A 102 -10.07 10.00 -2.74
N TYR A 103 -10.61 9.63 -1.58
CA TYR A 103 -11.98 9.10 -1.47
C TYR A 103 -13.07 10.17 -1.51
N ASN A 104 -12.70 11.46 -1.47
CA ASN A 104 -13.63 12.58 -1.60
C ASN A 104 -13.26 13.46 -2.81
N PRO A 105 -13.45 12.96 -4.04
CA PRO A 105 -13.03 13.68 -5.24
C PRO A 105 -13.75 15.03 -5.35
N GLY A 106 -13.00 16.07 -5.68
CA GLY A 106 -13.52 17.43 -5.88
C GLY A 106 -13.93 18.18 -4.61
N LYS A 107 -13.80 17.55 -3.43
CA LYS A 107 -14.16 18.15 -2.13
C LYS A 107 -12.91 18.45 -1.30
N ARG A 108 -13.07 19.30 -0.29
CA ARG A 108 -12.03 19.61 0.71
C ARG A 108 -12.46 19.03 2.08
N PRO A 109 -11.89 17.89 2.51
CA PRO A 109 -12.35 17.20 3.72
C PRO A 109 -11.86 17.85 5.03
N SER A 110 -11.14 18.96 4.99
CA SER A 110 -10.49 19.55 6.17
C SER A 110 -11.46 19.93 7.28
N ALA A 111 -12.63 20.48 6.95
CA ALA A 111 -13.65 20.84 7.94
C ALA A 111 -14.28 19.58 8.57
N ALA A 112 -14.53 18.55 7.78
CA ALA A 112 -15.04 17.27 8.27
C ALA A 112 -14.01 16.56 9.18
N ILE A 113 -12.72 16.63 8.87
CA ILE A 113 -11.65 16.10 9.73
C ILE A 113 -11.62 16.81 11.09
N SER A 114 -11.83 18.14 11.10
CA SER A 114 -11.99 18.87 12.35
C SER A 114 -13.21 18.37 13.13
N LEU A 115 -14.37 18.19 12.49
CA LEU A 115 -15.54 17.63 13.18
C LEU A 115 -15.31 16.22 13.73
N LEU A 116 -14.62 15.34 13.00
CA LEU A 116 -14.19 14.03 13.51
C LEU A 116 -13.28 14.16 14.74
N THR A 117 -12.41 15.17 14.76
CA THR A 117 -11.57 15.45 15.93
C THR A 117 -12.41 15.86 17.15
N TYR A 118 -13.45 16.66 16.92
CA TYR A 118 -14.42 17.03 17.95
C TYR A 118 -15.16 15.79 18.47
N GLU A 119 -15.68 14.97 17.56
CA GLU A 119 -16.45 13.75 17.85
C GLU A 119 -15.66 12.79 18.74
N VAL A 120 -14.44 12.45 18.34
CA VAL A 120 -13.58 11.52 19.10
C VAL A 120 -13.30 12.03 20.52
N ARG A 121 -13.05 13.33 20.68
CA ARG A 121 -12.75 13.89 22.00
C ARG A 121 -14.00 14.00 22.87
N TYR A 122 -15.14 14.33 22.27
CA TYR A 122 -16.40 14.50 22.99
C TYR A 122 -17.00 13.14 23.38
N PHE A 123 -17.25 12.27 22.41
CA PHE A 123 -17.98 11.01 22.63
C PHE A 123 -17.10 9.88 23.17
N ASP A 124 -15.91 9.69 22.64
CA ASP A 124 -15.08 8.52 23.02
C ASP A 124 -14.19 8.80 24.24
N ARG A 125 -13.82 10.07 24.47
CA ARG A 125 -12.97 10.48 25.59
C ARG A 125 -13.70 11.20 26.72
N GLY A 126 -14.91 11.72 26.46
CA GLY A 126 -15.72 12.41 27.47
C GLY A 126 -15.27 13.84 27.77
N TYR A 127 -14.69 14.56 26.81
CA TYR A 127 -14.37 15.98 26.96
C TYR A 127 -15.54 16.86 26.53
N ASP A 128 -16.23 17.48 27.48
CA ASP A 128 -17.35 18.40 27.23
C ASP A 128 -16.95 19.63 26.39
N HIS A 129 -15.68 20.04 26.50
CA HIS A 129 -15.10 21.15 25.74
C HIS A 129 -13.87 20.67 24.95
N PRO A 130 -14.09 19.97 23.82
CA PRO A 130 -13.03 19.26 23.12
C PRO A 130 -12.11 20.18 22.29
N PHE A 131 -12.55 21.43 22.02
CA PHE A 131 -11.80 22.41 21.24
C PHE A 131 -11.34 23.61 22.05
N ALA A 132 -10.06 23.94 21.89
CA ALA A 132 -9.52 25.23 22.32
C ALA A 132 -9.88 26.36 21.33
N VAL A 133 -9.70 27.62 21.73
CA VAL A 133 -9.97 28.80 20.89
C VAL A 133 -9.24 28.73 19.54
N ASN A 134 -8.00 28.23 19.52
CA ASN A 134 -7.24 28.06 18.28
C ASN A 134 -7.87 27.03 17.34
N GLU A 135 -8.43 25.95 17.89
CA GLU A 135 -9.08 24.89 17.10
C GLU A 135 -10.45 25.36 16.59
N VAL A 136 -11.18 26.14 17.38
CA VAL A 136 -12.41 26.82 16.93
C VAL A 136 -12.08 27.80 15.78
N LYS A 137 -11.02 28.60 15.91
CA LYS A 137 -10.57 29.51 14.85
C LYS A 137 -10.19 28.76 13.57
N ASP A 138 -9.45 27.67 13.69
CA ASP A 138 -9.07 26.82 12.55
C ASP A 138 -10.29 26.18 11.87
N TYR A 139 -11.26 25.69 12.66
CA TYR A 139 -12.53 25.18 12.13
C TYR A 139 -13.31 26.24 11.35
N LEU A 140 -13.46 27.44 11.92
CA LEU A 140 -14.13 28.57 11.26
C LEU A 140 -13.39 29.03 10.00
N PHE A 141 -12.05 29.01 10.01
CA PHE A 141 -11.23 29.30 8.84
C PHE A 141 -11.50 28.29 7.70
N LYS A 142 -11.55 27.00 8.02
CA LYS A 142 -11.87 25.93 7.06
C LYS A 142 -13.29 26.05 6.50
N LEU A 143 -14.26 26.43 7.33
CA LEU A 143 -15.63 26.70 6.88
C LEU A 143 -15.69 27.88 5.91
N LYS A 144 -14.99 28.98 6.24
CA LYS A 144 -14.87 30.14 5.36
C LYS A 144 -14.26 29.76 4.01
N GLU A 145 -13.20 28.96 3.99
CA GLU A 145 -12.59 28.50 2.74
C GLU A 145 -13.58 27.69 1.88
N ASN A 146 -14.36 26.79 2.49
CA ASN A 146 -15.38 26.04 1.75
C ASN A 146 -16.45 26.97 1.16
N TYR A 147 -16.94 27.93 1.94
CA TYR A 147 -17.88 28.95 1.46
C TYR A 147 -17.31 29.75 0.27
N LEU A 148 -16.05 30.19 0.34
CA LEU A 148 -15.40 30.92 -0.75
C LEU A 148 -15.23 30.06 -2.01
N ILE A 149 -14.89 28.78 -1.84
CA ILE A 149 -14.73 27.83 -2.94
C ILE A 149 -16.06 27.57 -3.66
N GLU A 150 -17.16 27.50 -2.91
CA GLU A 150 -18.50 27.30 -3.47
C GLU A 150 -19.01 28.55 -4.19
N ASN A 151 -18.82 29.74 -3.62
CA ASN A 151 -19.32 31.00 -4.21
C ASN A 151 -18.47 31.51 -5.38
N HIS A 152 -17.16 31.25 -5.39
CA HIS A 152 -16.24 31.73 -6.41
C HIS A 152 -15.58 30.55 -7.12
N PRO A 153 -16.16 30.06 -8.25
CA PRO A 153 -15.63 28.90 -8.94
C PRO A 153 -14.24 29.21 -9.52
N GLY A 154 -13.25 28.41 -9.13
CA GLY A 154 -11.87 28.58 -9.57
C GLY A 154 -11.05 29.54 -8.71
N VAL A 155 -11.53 29.96 -7.53
CA VAL A 155 -10.71 30.67 -6.55
C VAL A 155 -9.49 29.82 -6.15
N GLN A 156 -8.34 30.46 -6.08
CA GLN A 156 -7.05 29.84 -5.77
C GLN A 156 -6.27 30.65 -4.73
N TYR A 157 -5.07 30.16 -4.39
CA TYR A 157 -4.06 30.97 -3.73
C TYR A 157 -3.85 32.28 -4.52
N PRO A 158 -3.84 33.47 -3.87
CA PRO A 158 -3.55 33.71 -2.45
C PRO A 158 -4.76 33.68 -1.49
N HIS A 159 -6.00 33.56 -1.99
CA HIS A 159 -7.20 33.74 -1.16
C HIS A 159 -7.61 32.48 -0.38
N VAL A 160 -7.37 31.30 -0.95
CA VAL A 160 -7.62 30.00 -0.31
C VAL A 160 -6.44 29.06 -0.54
N PHE A 161 -6.21 28.10 0.37
CA PHE A 161 -5.16 27.09 0.20
C PHE A 161 -5.59 26.01 -0.80
N ARG A 162 -5.57 26.36 -2.08
CA ARG A 162 -5.90 25.49 -3.22
C ARG A 162 -5.07 25.89 -4.44
N GLN A 163 -4.54 24.90 -5.15
CA GLN A 163 -3.84 25.06 -6.42
C GLN A 163 -4.35 24.01 -7.41
N HIS A 164 -4.59 24.41 -8.65
CA HIS A 164 -4.85 23.48 -9.75
C HIS A 164 -4.29 24.04 -11.06
N ARG A 165 -3.82 23.15 -11.93
CA ARG A 165 -3.17 23.53 -13.20
C ARG A 165 -4.14 24.12 -14.22
N ASN A 166 -5.37 23.60 -14.29
CA ASN A 166 -6.32 23.95 -15.33
C ASN A 166 -7.10 25.21 -14.93
N VAL A 167 -6.56 26.39 -15.26
CA VAL A 167 -7.17 27.69 -14.99
C VAL A 167 -7.79 28.29 -16.26
N LYS A 168 -8.90 29.02 -16.11
CA LYS A 168 -9.49 29.82 -17.19
C LYS A 168 -8.77 31.16 -17.23
N THR A 169 -8.04 31.43 -18.31
CA THR A 169 -7.34 32.69 -18.53
C THR A 169 -7.99 33.45 -19.69
N PRO A 170 -7.92 34.79 -19.71
CA PRO A 170 -8.28 35.55 -20.90
C PRO A 170 -7.32 35.23 -22.05
N GLU A 171 -7.77 35.36 -23.29
CA GLU A 171 -6.94 35.10 -24.49
C GLU A 171 -5.64 35.90 -24.51
N LYS A 172 -5.69 37.13 -23.98
CA LYS A 172 -4.53 38.01 -23.84
C LYS A 172 -4.31 38.35 -22.35
N LEU A 173 -3.27 37.76 -21.76
CA LEU A 173 -2.82 38.10 -20.41
C LEU A 173 -1.84 39.28 -20.49
N VAL A 174 -2.27 40.45 -20.03
CA VAL A 174 -1.41 41.65 -19.97
C VAL A 174 -0.69 41.66 -18.62
N VAL A 175 0.63 41.77 -18.65
CA VAL A 175 1.48 41.89 -17.45
C VAL A 175 1.95 43.34 -17.34
N ASN A 176 1.46 44.03 -16.32
CA ASN A 176 1.88 45.40 -16.02
C ASN A 176 2.90 45.38 -14.89
N LEU A 177 4.00 46.10 -15.06
CA LEU A 177 4.84 46.49 -13.94
C LEU A 177 4.17 47.69 -13.26
N HIS A 178 4.14 47.67 -11.93
CA HIS A 178 3.66 48.80 -11.13
C HIS A 178 4.35 50.10 -11.51
#